data_AF-A0A6I8N609-F1
#
_entry.id   AF-A0A6I8N609-F1
#
_cell.length_a   1.000
_cell.length_b   1.000
_cell.length_c   1.000
_cell.angle_alpha   90.00
_cell.angle_beta   90.00
_cell.angle_gamma   90.00
#
_symmetry.space_group_name_H-M   'P 1'
#
loop_
_entity.id
_entity.type
_entity.pdbx_description
1 polymer ?
#
loop_
_entity_poly.entity_id
_entity_poly.type
_entity_poly.pdbx_seq_one_letter_code
_entity_poly.pdbx_strand_id
1 'polypeptide(L)'
;MMAERSNMMNMMKLSVKVLIQSALSLDRSLDSDYPPLQQFFVVMEHCLKHGLKVKKSFIGQNKSFFGPLDLVEKLCPEASDITTTVKNWPELK
;
A
#
# COMPACT_ATOMS: atom_id res chain seq x y z
N MET A 1 4.24 -15.86 -14.18
CA MET A 1 4.96 -15.08 -13.16
C MET A 1 5.59 -13.79 -13.70
N MET A 2 6.46 -13.81 -14.73
CA MET A 2 7.07 -12.57 -15.26
C MET A 2 6.05 -11.64 -15.96
N ALA A 3 5.14 -12.20 -16.76
CA ALA A 3 4.08 -11.41 -17.41
C ALA A 3 3.14 -10.74 -16.39
N GLU A 4 2.77 -11.47 -15.33
CA GLU A 4 1.95 -10.95 -14.24
C GLU A 4 2.63 -9.78 -13.52
N ARG A 5 3.91 -9.93 -13.13
CA ARG A 5 4.70 -8.83 -12.54
C ARG A 5 4.82 -7.63 -13.48
N SER A 6 4.99 -7.87 -14.78
CA SER A 6 5.02 -6.80 -15.78
C SER A 6 3.69 -6.06 -15.86
N ASN A 7 2.57 -6.78 -15.85
CA ASN A 7 1.24 -6.18 -15.87
C ASN A 7 0.98 -5.35 -14.60
N MET A 8 1.36 -5.86 -13.44
CA MET A 8 1.26 -5.12 -12.17
C MET A 8 2.10 -3.85 -12.18
N MET A 9 3.33 -3.91 -12.69
CA MET A 9 4.17 -2.72 -12.84
C MET A 9 3.55 -1.70 -13.80
N ASN A 10 2.94 -2.16 -14.89
CA ASN A 10 2.25 -1.27 -15.84
C ASN A 10 1.02 -0.62 -15.18
N MET A 11 0.23 -1.37 -14.40
CA MET A 11 -0.89 -0.81 -13.63
C MET A 11 -0.41 0.23 -12.61
N MET A 12 0.68 -0.05 -11.88
CA MET A 12 1.26 0.89 -10.93
C MET A 12 1.73 2.17 -11.61
N LYS A 13 2.45 2.06 -12.74
CA LYS A 13 2.87 3.22 -13.54
C LYS A 13 1.70 4.08 -13.99
N LEU A 14 0.64 3.44 -14.49
CA LEU A 14 -0.57 4.14 -14.92
C LEU A 14 -1.26 4.84 -13.75
N SER A 15 -1.40 4.15 -12.62
CA SER A 15 -2.05 4.71 -11.42
C SER A 15 -1.28 5.92 -10.87
N VAL A 16 0.06 5.85 -10.82
CA VAL A 16 0.91 6.97 -10.42
C VAL A 16 0.74 8.15 -11.38
N LYS A 17 0.77 7.89 -12.70
CA LYS A 17 0.59 8.94 -13.71
C LYS A 17 -0.76 9.64 -13.55
N VAL A 18 -1.84 8.87 -13.42
CA VAL A 18 -3.20 9.41 -13.27
C VAL A 18 -3.31 10.24 -12.00
N LEU A 19 -2.84 9.72 -10.86
CA LEU A 19 -2.86 10.44 -9.58
C LEU A 19 -2.11 11.78 -9.65
N ILE A 20 -0.89 11.78 -10.21
CA ILE A 20 -0.10 13.02 -10.33
C ILE A 20 -0.80 14.02 -11.25
N GLN A 21 -1.24 13.59 -12.43
CA GLN A 21 -1.89 14.48 -13.40
C GLN A 21 -3.18 15.08 -12.84
N SER A 22 -3.99 14.26 -12.17
CA SER A 22 -5.26 14.70 -11.61
C SER A 22 -5.06 15.61 -10.38
N ALA A 23 -4.06 15.31 -9.54
CA ALA A 23 -3.73 16.14 -8.38
C ALA A 23 -3.15 17.51 -8.78
N LEU A 24 -2.32 17.58 -9.83
CA LEU A 24 -1.79 18.85 -10.33
C LEU A 24 -2.88 19.76 -10.92
N SER A 25 -3.99 19.19 -11.39
CA SER A 25 -5.16 19.95 -11.84
C SER A 25 -6.11 20.37 -10.72
N LEU A 26 -5.78 20.04 -9.47
CA LEU A 26 -6.65 20.25 -8.32
C LEU A 26 -6.04 21.32 -7.40
N ASP A 27 -6.79 22.40 -7.16
CA ASP A 27 -6.35 23.49 -6.28
C ASP A 27 -6.67 23.25 -4.78
N ARG A 28 -6.83 21.99 -4.38
CA ARG A 28 -7.10 21.60 -2.99
C ARG A 28 -6.25 20.39 -2.58
N SER A 29 -6.07 20.23 -1.29
CA SER A 29 -5.47 19.03 -0.71
C SER A 29 -6.29 17.78 -1.06
N LEU A 30 -5.60 16.65 -1.21
CA LEU A 30 -6.23 15.35 -1.42
C LEU A 30 -6.70 14.77 -0.08
N ASP A 31 -7.87 14.16 -0.12
CA ASP A 31 -8.57 13.48 0.96
C ASP A 31 -8.92 12.04 0.58
N SER A 32 -9.45 11.30 1.56
CA SER A 32 -9.72 9.87 1.44
C SER A 32 -10.83 9.52 0.43
N ASP A 33 -11.66 10.48 0.02
CA ASP A 33 -12.71 10.31 -0.98
C ASP A 33 -12.21 10.58 -2.42
N TYR A 34 -10.96 11.00 -2.59
CA TYR A 34 -10.39 11.30 -3.91
C TYR A 34 -10.12 10.01 -4.72
N PRO A 35 -10.85 9.72 -5.82
CA PRO A 35 -10.80 8.41 -6.47
C PRO A 35 -9.42 8.02 -7.03
N PRO A 36 -8.63 8.91 -7.65
CA PRO A 36 -7.27 8.58 -8.09
C PRO A 36 -6.34 8.14 -6.95
N LEU A 37 -6.52 8.71 -5.75
CA LEU A 37 -5.74 8.34 -4.57
C LEU A 37 -6.18 6.97 -4.03
N GLN A 38 -7.49 6.72 -3.97
CA GLN A 38 -8.02 5.39 -3.62
C GLN A 38 -7.51 4.31 -4.57
N GLN A 39 -7.57 4.55 -5.88
CA GLN A 39 -7.10 3.62 -6.90
C GLN A 39 -5.61 3.31 -6.74
N PHE A 40 -4.80 4.33 -6.44
CA PHE A 40 -3.38 4.16 -6.16
C PHE A 40 -3.12 3.20 -5.00
N PHE A 41 -3.82 3.36 -3.88
CA PHE A 41 -3.66 2.45 -2.74
C PHE A 41 -4.12 1.03 -3.04
N VAL A 42 -5.20 0.84 -3.81
CA VAL A 42 -5.67 -0.49 -4.24
C VAL A 42 -4.60 -1.20 -5.10
N VAL A 43 -4.01 -0.48 -6.07
CA VAL A 43 -2.96 -1.04 -6.93
C VAL A 43 -1.68 -1.32 -6.15
N MET A 44 -1.31 -0.43 -5.21
CA MET A 44 -0.17 -0.63 -4.33
C MET A 44 -0.35 -1.86 -3.42
N GLU A 45 -1.52 -2.01 -2.79
CA GLU A 45 -1.85 -3.17 -1.97
C GLU A 45 -1.76 -4.47 -2.77
N HIS A 46 -2.31 -4.47 -3.98
CA HIS A 46 -2.21 -5.61 -4.90
C HIS A 46 -0.74 -5.96 -5.20
N CYS A 47 0.11 -4.96 -5.43
CA CYS A 47 1.55 -5.13 -5.63
C CYS A 47 2.25 -5.72 -4.40
N LEU A 48 1.97 -5.20 -3.20
CA LEU A 48 2.60 -5.64 -1.95
C LEU A 48 2.15 -7.04 -1.52
N LYS A 49 0.92 -7.45 -1.83
CA LYS A 49 0.41 -8.80 -1.55
C LYS A 49 0.96 -9.87 -2.49
N HIS A 50 1.43 -9.49 -3.67
CA HIS A 50 1.92 -10.45 -4.65
C HIS A 50 3.19 -11.16 -4.16
N GLY A 51 3.15 -12.50 -4.17
CA GLY A 51 4.28 -13.35 -3.75
C GLY A 51 4.41 -13.52 -2.24
N LEU A 52 3.54 -12.90 -1.42
CA LEU A 52 3.52 -13.18 0.02
C LEU A 52 3.15 -14.63 0.28
N LYS A 53 3.98 -15.28 1.09
CA LYS A 53 3.69 -16.62 1.61
C LYS A 53 2.57 -16.48 2.65
N VAL A 54 1.51 -17.28 2.50
CA VAL A 54 0.49 -17.40 3.55
C VAL A 54 1.16 -17.99 4.78
N LYS A 55 1.21 -17.24 5.89
CA LYS A 55 1.45 -17.87 7.19
C LYS A 55 0.18 -18.64 7.54
N LYS A 56 0.27 -19.97 7.61
CA LYS A 56 -0.80 -20.78 8.21
C LYS A 56 -0.84 -20.45 9.70
N SER A 57 -1.81 -19.64 10.12
CA SER A 57 -2.18 -19.51 11.52
C SER A 57 -3.19 -20.61 11.86
N PHE A 58 -3.23 -21.05 13.12
CA PHE A 58 -4.28 -21.95 13.60
C PHE A 58 -5.69 -21.31 13.49
N ILE A 59 -5.76 -19.98 13.41
CA ILE A 59 -6.98 -19.20 13.23
C ILE A 59 -6.83 -18.39 11.93
N GLY A 60 -7.35 -18.95 10.83
CA GLY A 60 -7.49 -18.27 9.54
C GLY A 60 -6.21 -18.14 8.68
N GLN A 61 -6.41 -17.90 7.38
CA GLN A 61 -5.35 -17.49 6.46
C GLN A 61 -5.36 -15.96 6.36
N ASN A 62 -4.36 -15.28 6.91
CA ASN A 62 -4.19 -13.84 6.72
C ASN A 62 -2.93 -13.56 5.87
N LYS A 63 -3.13 -13.10 4.63
CA LYS A 63 -2.05 -12.53 3.79
C LYS A 63 -1.95 -11.03 4.08
N SER A 64 -1.41 -10.70 5.25
CA SER A 64 -1.14 -9.31 5.59
C SER A 64 0.19 -8.86 4.98
N PHE A 65 0.15 -7.73 4.26
CA PHE A 65 1.35 -7.06 3.75
C PHE A 65 2.00 -6.15 4.82
N PHE A 66 1.39 -5.98 6.00
CA PHE A 66 1.96 -5.20 7.09
C PHE A 66 3.22 -5.83 7.68
N GLY A 67 3.34 -7.17 7.68
CA GLY A 67 4.53 -7.84 8.21
C GLY A 67 5.85 -7.38 7.55
N PRO A 68 5.92 -7.28 6.22
CA PRO A 68 7.02 -6.60 5.53
C PRO A 68 7.15 -5.11 5.85
N LEU A 69 6.06 -4.36 5.99
CA LEU A 69 6.11 -2.93 6.30
C LEU A 69 6.66 -2.64 7.71
N ASP A 70 6.37 -3.49 8.69
CA ASP A 70 6.95 -3.40 10.05
C ASP A 70 8.48 -3.51 10.06
N LEU A 71 9.08 -4.07 9.00
CA LEU A 71 10.53 -4.17 8.88
C LEU A 71 11.18 -2.90 8.32
N VAL A 72 10.40 -1.98 7.75
CA VAL A 72 10.91 -0.74 7.17
C VAL A 72 11.57 0.14 8.23
N GLU A 73 11.01 0.22 9.44
CA GLU A 73 11.59 1.01 10.55
C GLU A 73 13.01 0.55 10.95
N LYS A 74 13.35 -0.72 10.69
CA LYS A 74 14.70 -1.26 10.94
C LYS A 74 15.74 -0.78 9.93
N LEU A 75 15.29 -0.35 8.74
CA LEU A 75 16.14 0.14 7.65
C LEU A 75 16.10 1.66 7.53
N CYS A 76 14.97 2.27 7.94
CA CYS A 76 14.66 3.68 7.84
C CYS A 76 14.06 4.13 9.18
N PRO A 77 14.88 4.55 10.15
CA PRO A 77 14.42 4.92 11.50
C PRO A 77 13.33 6.00 11.50
N GLU A 78 13.28 6.87 10.48
CA GLU A 78 12.26 7.89 10.28
C GLU A 78 10.84 7.32 10.13
N ALA A 79 10.72 6.04 9.73
CA ALA A 79 9.43 5.35 9.65
C ALA A 79 8.87 4.91 11.01
N SER A 80 9.65 5.03 12.10
CA SER A 80 9.23 4.61 13.46
C SER A 80 7.97 5.35 13.94
N ASP A 81 7.85 6.64 13.63
CA ASP A 81 6.70 7.45 14.05
C ASP A 81 5.41 6.92 13.42
N ILE A 82 5.40 6.75 12.09
CA ILE A 82 4.25 6.23 11.35
C ILE A 82 3.93 4.81 11.78
N THR A 83 4.95 3.97 11.97
CA THR A 83 4.78 2.59 12.44
C THR A 83 4.11 2.54 13.81
N THR A 84 4.54 3.42 14.72
CA THR A 84 3.96 3.55 16.06
C THR A 84 2.52 4.06 16.02
N THR A 85 2.22 5.04 15.16
CA THR A 85 0.87 5.58 14.97
C THR A 85 -0.08 4.48 14.47
N VAL A 86 0.31 3.72 13.46
CA VAL A 86 -0.53 2.64 12.89
C VAL A 86 -0.79 1.55 13.92
N LYS A 87 0.23 1.10 14.67
CA LYS A 87 0.10 0.08 15.73
C LYS A 87 -0.87 0.50 16.84
N ASN A 88 -0.99 1.80 17.08
CA ASN A 88 -1.85 2.36 18.14
C ASN A 88 -3.19 2.92 17.61
N TRP A 89 -3.48 2.78 16.32
CA TRP A 89 -4.69 3.35 15.73
C TRP A 89 -5.96 2.65 16.25
N PRO A 90 -6.91 3.37 16.88
CA PRO A 90 -8.07 2.74 17.54
C PRO A 90 -8.97 1.93 16.61
N GLU A 91 -9.13 2.37 15.36
CA GLU A 91 -10.04 1.76 14.38
C GLU A 91 -9.47 0.51 13.70
N LEU A 92 -8.20 0.17 13.94
CA LEU A 92 -7.52 -1.00 13.36
C LEU A 92 -7.45 -2.22 14.31
N LYS A 93 -8.05 -2.13 15.51
CA LYS A 93 -8.06 -3.21 16.51
C LYS A 93 -9.25 -4.15 16.39
#